data_AF-A0A8J8GXM1-F1
#
_entry.id   AF-A0A8J8GXM1-F1
#
_cell.length_a   1.000
_cell.length_b   1.000
_cell.length_c   1.000
_cell.angle_alpha   90.00
_cell.angle_beta   90.00
_cell.angle_gamma   90.00
#
_symmetry.space_group_name_H-M   'P 1'
#
loop_
_entity.id
_entity.type
_entity.pdbx_description
1 polymer ?
#
loop_
_entity_poly.entity_id
_entity_poly.type
_entity_poly.pdbx_seq_one_letter_code
_entity_poly.pdbx_strand_id
1 'polypeptide(L)'
;AKMLQALLVVPAFGLVYLIAAPVGFWKRVWQLLAALGAMIAGAGWWIAIVSLWPASSRPYIGGSQSNSILELTLGYNGFGRLTGEEVGSVGGGGGGNGGMWGSTGLTRLFDGEIGGQVAWLLPAALIFLIGGLALSARAARTSRMRAGLILWGGWLLVTAGTFSFMAGIFHAYYTVALAPAIGALIGIGAVSLWQHRAHIVARSMLAVALAVTAVWSSVLLGRSADFVPWLRTTVVVAGLLAAAALLALPWLRWRRVATVVAAAGIAAGLAGPAAYALDTAATAHTGSIPTAGPSVQGAGFGGGRMGGGGPRGGFGNGGMQAPPNMGTQNGATQPGNGQNGFPGTGTRSDGGGRMGGGGAGGLLTASTPNSALVKLLQTDADQYTWAGAAVGSQNAAGYQLGSGEPVMSLGGFNGSDPSISLADFQQLVEQKKVHYFLGGSGFGGMSNGGSTSAQQIASWVAQNFTAQTVGGVTVYDLTQ
;
A
#
# COMPACT_ATOMS: atom_id res chain seq x y z
N ALA A 1 9.35 -5.64 6.00
CA ALA A 1 8.67 -6.62 5.12
C ALA A 1 7.47 -7.20 5.85
N LYS A 2 6.37 -7.51 5.15
CA LYS A 2 5.15 -8.07 5.76
C LYS A 2 5.25 -9.59 5.93
N MET A 3 5.75 -10.02 7.08
CA MET A 3 6.29 -11.36 7.28
C MET A 3 5.24 -12.48 7.18
N LEU A 4 4.04 -12.36 7.78
CA LEU A 4 3.02 -13.42 7.66
C LEU A 4 2.31 -13.44 6.30
N GLN A 5 2.34 -12.35 5.53
CA GLN A 5 1.70 -12.31 4.21
C GLN A 5 2.31 -13.35 3.24
N ALA A 6 3.58 -13.72 3.44
CA ALA A 6 4.23 -14.78 2.68
C ALA A 6 3.54 -16.15 2.83
N LEU A 7 2.77 -16.36 3.90
CA LEU A 7 2.11 -17.63 4.20
C LEU A 7 0.73 -17.78 3.57
N LEU A 8 0.20 -16.75 2.88
CA LEU A 8 -1.14 -16.79 2.26
C LEU A 8 -1.29 -17.90 1.20
N VAL A 9 -0.18 -18.34 0.61
CA VAL A 9 -0.15 -19.40 -0.41
C VAL A 9 -0.18 -20.80 0.19
N VAL A 10 0.21 -20.93 1.46
CA VAL A 10 0.46 -22.20 2.13
C VAL A 10 -0.80 -23.06 2.27
N PRO A 11 -1.99 -22.50 2.63
CA PRO A 11 -3.22 -23.28 2.64
C PRO A 11 -3.52 -23.93 1.28
N ALA A 12 -3.26 -23.24 0.17
CA ALA A 12 -3.46 -23.77 -1.16
C ALA A 12 -2.49 -24.90 -1.50
N PHE A 13 -1.21 -24.76 -1.10
CA PHE A 13 -0.18 -25.79 -1.28
C PHE A 13 -0.52 -27.05 -0.48
N GLY A 14 -0.95 -26.88 0.77
CA GLY A 14 -1.38 -27.98 1.62
C GLY A 14 -2.62 -28.69 1.06
N LEU A 15 -3.63 -27.93 0.66
CA LEU A 15 -4.89 -28.46 0.12
C LEU A 15 -4.67 -29.25 -1.16
N VAL A 16 -3.92 -28.72 -2.14
CA VAL A 16 -3.69 -29.42 -3.40
C VAL A 16 -2.92 -30.72 -3.18
N TYR A 17 -1.93 -30.72 -2.28
CA TYR A 17 -1.17 -31.92 -1.98
C TYR A 17 -2.04 -32.99 -1.31
N LEU A 18 -2.86 -32.57 -0.33
CA LEU A 18 -3.76 -33.46 0.38
C LEU A 18 -4.78 -34.12 -0.58
N ILE A 19 -5.28 -33.39 -1.57
CA ILE A 19 -6.26 -33.90 -2.54
C ILE A 19 -5.58 -34.75 -3.64
N ALA A 20 -4.55 -34.20 -4.28
CA ALA A 20 -4.08 -34.68 -5.58
C ALA A 20 -2.83 -35.56 -5.52
N ALA A 21 -2.09 -35.61 -4.40
CA ALA A 21 -0.85 -36.40 -4.35
C ALA A 21 -1.12 -37.90 -4.60
N PRO A 22 -0.33 -38.57 -5.46
CA PRO A 22 -0.55 -39.97 -5.84
C PRO A 22 -0.01 -40.96 -4.79
N VAL A 23 -0.18 -40.68 -3.50
CA VAL A 23 0.25 -41.53 -2.37
C VAL A 23 -0.90 -41.79 -1.40
N GLY A 24 -0.75 -42.75 -0.49
CA GLY A 24 -1.75 -43.04 0.55
C GLY A 24 -2.03 -41.85 1.47
N PHE A 25 -3.25 -41.76 2.03
CA PHE A 25 -3.71 -40.60 2.82
C PHE A 25 -2.75 -40.22 3.95
N TRP A 26 -2.39 -41.18 4.81
CA TRP A 26 -1.46 -40.93 5.92
C TRP A 26 -0.07 -40.49 5.47
N LYS A 27 0.40 -40.97 4.32
CA LYS A 27 1.67 -40.50 3.74
C LYS A 27 1.60 -39.03 3.35
N ARG A 28 0.45 -38.55 2.84
CA ARG A 28 0.24 -37.12 2.55
C ARG A 28 0.30 -36.28 3.81
N VAL A 29 -0.36 -36.74 4.88
CA VAL A 29 -0.34 -36.06 6.17
C VAL A 29 1.08 -35.94 6.69
N TRP A 30 1.85 -37.04 6.71
CA TRP A 30 3.25 -37.02 7.14
C TRP A 30 4.13 -36.11 6.29
N GLN A 31 3.96 -36.13 4.97
CA GLN A 31 4.73 -35.25 4.08
C GLN A 31 4.36 -33.77 4.27
N LEU A 32 3.10 -33.46 4.56
CA LEU A 32 2.66 -32.10 4.91
C LEU A 32 3.22 -31.66 6.27
N LEU A 33 3.26 -32.54 7.26
CA LEU A 33 3.91 -32.27 8.55
C LEU A 33 5.41 -32.04 8.39
N ALA A 34 6.08 -32.85 7.55
CA ALA A 34 7.49 -32.67 7.23
C ALA A 34 7.75 -31.36 6.49
N ALA A 35 6.89 -31.00 5.53
CA ALA A 35 6.96 -29.73 4.81
C ALA A 35 6.74 -28.53 5.76
N LEU A 36 5.79 -28.64 6.68
CA LEU A 36 5.56 -27.64 7.73
C LEU A 36 6.80 -27.50 8.62
N GLY A 37 7.40 -28.61 9.06
CA GLY A 37 8.65 -28.60 9.83
C GLY A 37 9.80 -27.93 9.08
N ALA A 38 9.95 -28.24 7.79
CA ALA A 38 10.96 -27.59 6.94
C ALA A 38 10.72 -26.09 6.77
N MET A 39 9.45 -25.66 6.64
CA MET A 39 9.10 -24.24 6.60
C MET A 39 9.39 -23.53 7.92
N ILE A 40 9.05 -24.15 9.06
CA ILE A 40 9.34 -23.60 10.38
C ILE A 40 10.86 -23.46 10.57
N ALA A 41 11.64 -24.46 10.17
CA ALA A 41 13.10 -24.36 10.23
C ALA A 41 13.63 -23.26 9.29
N GLY A 42 13.15 -23.22 8.04
CA GLY A 42 13.62 -22.29 7.01
C GLY A 42 13.18 -20.85 7.19
N ALA A 43 12.04 -20.58 7.82
CA ALA A 43 11.60 -19.22 8.17
C ALA A 43 12.02 -18.82 9.59
N GLY A 44 12.08 -19.79 10.51
CA GLY A 44 12.33 -19.58 11.92
C GLY A 44 13.79 -19.32 12.27
N TRP A 45 14.77 -19.70 11.43
CA TRP A 45 16.19 -19.49 11.76
C TRP A 45 16.54 -18.00 11.93
N TRP A 46 16.02 -17.12 11.08
CA TRP A 46 16.26 -15.68 11.22
C TRP A 46 15.60 -15.13 12.48
N ILE A 47 14.36 -15.54 12.75
CA ILE A 47 13.64 -15.19 13.98
C ILE A 47 14.43 -15.66 15.20
N ALA A 48 15.01 -16.86 15.15
CA ALA A 48 15.83 -17.43 16.22
C ALA A 48 17.12 -16.61 16.42
N ILE A 49 17.86 -16.30 15.35
CA ILE A 49 19.08 -15.49 15.45
C ILE A 49 18.78 -14.14 16.09
N VAL A 50 17.76 -13.42 15.61
CA VAL A 50 17.43 -12.09 16.15
C VAL A 50 16.92 -12.16 17.60
N SER A 51 16.14 -13.19 17.92
CA SER A 51 15.63 -13.42 19.28
C SER A 51 16.73 -13.81 20.28
N LEU A 52 17.74 -14.55 19.83
CA LEU A 52 18.84 -15.05 20.67
C LEU A 52 20.00 -14.05 20.77
N TRP A 53 20.14 -13.15 19.80
CA TRP A 53 21.20 -12.13 19.83
C TRP A 53 20.91 -11.07 20.89
N PRO A 54 21.89 -10.72 21.75
CA PRO A 54 21.67 -9.77 22.85
C PRO A 54 21.11 -8.44 22.34
N ALA A 55 20.03 -7.96 22.94
CA ALA A 55 19.34 -6.74 22.52
C ALA A 55 20.24 -5.49 22.58
N SER A 56 21.24 -5.47 23.47
CA SER A 56 22.21 -4.37 23.61
C SER A 56 23.28 -4.34 22.53
N SER A 57 23.47 -5.42 21.77
CA SER A 57 24.52 -5.55 20.75
C SER A 57 23.96 -5.70 19.33
N ARG A 58 22.70 -5.31 19.12
CA ARG A 58 22.07 -5.29 17.79
C ARG A 58 21.20 -4.04 17.61
N PRO A 59 20.93 -3.64 16.37
CA PRO A 59 19.95 -2.59 16.09
C PRO A 59 18.57 -2.93 16.66
N TYR A 60 17.82 -1.88 16.97
CA TYR A 60 16.43 -1.97 17.39
C TYR A 60 15.55 -2.60 16.28
N ILE A 61 14.63 -3.48 16.66
CA ILE A 61 13.64 -4.04 15.73
C ILE A 61 12.50 -3.05 15.52
N GLY A 62 12.65 -2.18 14.51
CA GLY A 62 11.64 -1.17 14.17
C GLY A 62 10.27 -1.77 13.82
N GLY A 63 9.21 -1.05 14.16
CA GLY A 63 7.81 -1.51 14.08
C GLY A 63 7.41 -2.47 15.20
N SER A 64 8.22 -2.59 16.25
CA SER A 64 7.87 -3.26 17.51
C SER A 64 7.91 -2.25 18.66
N GLN A 65 7.20 -2.53 19.75
CA GLN A 65 7.25 -1.71 20.97
C GLN A 65 8.22 -2.29 22.01
N SER A 66 8.59 -3.56 21.88
CA SER A 66 9.45 -4.27 22.84
C SER A 66 10.79 -4.73 22.28
N ASN A 67 11.26 -4.15 21.16
CA ASN A 67 12.49 -4.58 20.47
C ASN A 67 12.45 -6.08 20.07
N SER A 68 11.27 -6.56 19.67
CA SER A 68 10.97 -7.97 19.48
C SER A 68 10.62 -8.31 18.03
N ILE A 69 11.38 -9.22 17.44
CA ILE A 69 11.09 -9.75 16.10
C ILE A 69 9.82 -10.59 16.06
N LEU A 70 9.47 -11.26 17.16
CA LEU A 70 8.23 -12.04 17.25
C LEU A 70 7.00 -11.13 17.31
N GLU A 71 7.07 -10.06 18.09
CA GLU A 71 6.04 -9.03 18.14
C GLU A 71 5.85 -8.40 16.76
N LEU A 72 6.95 -8.03 16.09
CA LEU A 72 6.90 -7.50 14.72
C LEU A 72 6.28 -8.50 13.74
N THR A 73 6.67 -9.77 13.81
CA THR A 73 6.26 -10.82 12.86
C THR A 73 4.78 -11.19 13.03
N LEU A 74 4.37 -11.50 14.26
CA LEU A 74 3.03 -12.04 14.57
C LEU A 74 2.01 -10.94 14.84
N GLY A 75 2.44 -9.82 15.44
CA GLY A 75 1.60 -8.65 15.71
C GLY A 75 1.52 -7.74 14.49
N TYR A 76 2.41 -6.73 14.44
CA TYR A 76 2.35 -5.62 13.49
C TYR A 76 2.34 -6.04 12.00
N ASN A 77 3.20 -6.99 11.60
CA ASN A 77 3.23 -7.53 10.23
C ASN A 77 2.39 -8.80 10.05
N GLY A 78 1.62 -9.17 11.07
CA GLY A 78 0.89 -10.41 11.15
C GLY A 78 -0.60 -10.22 11.39
N PHE A 79 -1.10 -10.74 12.50
CA PHE A 79 -2.53 -10.70 12.86
C PHE A 79 -3.07 -9.28 13.02
N GLY A 80 -2.24 -8.32 13.45
CA GLY A 80 -2.62 -6.91 13.52
C GLY A 80 -3.09 -6.34 12.17
N ARG A 81 -2.54 -6.83 11.06
CA ARG A 81 -3.00 -6.45 9.71
C ARG A 81 -4.43 -6.91 9.43
N LEU A 82 -4.82 -8.05 9.98
CA LEU A 82 -6.14 -8.62 9.80
C LEU A 82 -7.18 -7.89 10.65
N THR A 83 -6.85 -7.64 11.92
CA THR A 83 -7.75 -7.03 12.90
C THR A 83 -7.79 -5.50 12.83
N GLY A 84 -6.74 -4.87 12.30
CA GLY A 84 -6.54 -3.42 12.37
C GLY A 84 -5.87 -2.94 13.67
N GLU A 85 -5.56 -3.86 14.58
CA GLU A 85 -4.91 -3.58 15.86
C GLU A 85 -3.39 -3.59 15.71
N GLU A 86 -2.86 -2.54 15.10
CA GLU A 86 -1.43 -2.37 14.86
C GLU A 86 -0.88 -1.26 15.79
N VAL A 87 -0.32 -1.65 16.93
CA VAL A 87 0.29 -0.70 17.88
C VAL A 87 1.49 0.00 17.21
N GLY A 88 1.59 1.33 17.36
CA GLY A 88 2.61 2.13 16.69
C GLY A 88 2.37 2.34 15.19
N SER A 89 1.23 1.89 14.66
CA SER A 89 0.86 2.09 13.26
C SER A 89 0.44 3.53 12.95
N VAL A 90 0.52 3.86 11.67
CA VAL A 90 0.01 5.10 11.12
C VAL A 90 -1.47 4.96 10.79
N GLY A 91 -2.27 5.97 11.15
CA GLY A 91 -3.72 5.96 10.88
C GLY A 91 -4.52 4.96 11.71
N GLY A 92 -4.03 4.58 12.89
CA GLY A 92 -4.73 3.67 13.79
C GLY A 92 -5.96 4.31 14.45
N GLY A 93 -7.01 3.52 14.64
CA GLY A 93 -8.18 3.90 15.45
C GLY A 93 -9.49 4.16 14.69
N GLY A 94 -9.75 3.49 13.58
CA GLY A 94 -11.06 3.50 12.93
C GLY A 94 -11.84 2.22 13.24
N GLY A 95 -12.68 2.23 14.28
CA GLY A 95 -13.62 1.14 14.55
C GLY A 95 -14.51 0.88 13.32
N GLY A 96 -14.47 -0.35 12.81
CA GLY A 96 -15.32 -0.85 11.73
C GLY A 96 -15.03 -0.27 10.34
N ASN A 97 -14.99 -1.15 9.33
CA ASN A 97 -14.97 -0.81 7.90
C ASN A 97 -13.66 -0.25 7.32
N GLY A 98 -12.49 -0.73 7.78
CA GLY A 98 -11.20 -0.56 7.08
C GLY A 98 -10.45 0.77 7.26
N GLY A 99 -10.99 1.68 8.09
CA GLY A 99 -10.31 2.90 8.51
C GLY A 99 -9.83 3.79 7.36
N MET A 100 -8.68 4.44 7.52
CA MET A 100 -8.03 5.27 6.48
C MET A 100 -7.57 4.45 5.26
N TRP A 101 -7.53 3.12 5.38
CA TRP A 101 -7.05 2.18 4.36
C TRP A 101 -8.17 1.68 3.42
N GLY A 102 -9.30 2.39 3.37
CA GLY A 102 -10.44 2.08 2.51
C GLY A 102 -11.33 0.96 3.06
N SER A 103 -12.57 0.92 2.58
CA SER A 103 -13.59 -0.02 3.07
C SER A 103 -13.20 -1.47 2.85
N THR A 104 -13.31 -2.28 3.90
CA THR A 104 -13.22 -3.74 3.78
C THR A 104 -14.50 -4.31 3.16
N GLY A 105 -14.37 -5.41 2.43
CA GLY A 105 -15.50 -6.09 1.81
C GLY A 105 -15.13 -6.80 0.52
N LEU A 106 -16.08 -7.59 0.01
CA LEU A 106 -15.89 -8.39 -1.21
C LEU A 106 -15.54 -7.53 -2.44
N THR A 107 -16.05 -6.29 -2.50
CA THR A 107 -15.84 -5.39 -3.64
C THR A 107 -14.53 -4.61 -3.57
N ARG A 108 -13.80 -4.62 -2.43
CA ARG A 108 -12.59 -3.81 -2.23
C ARG A 108 -11.56 -3.95 -3.35
N LEU A 109 -11.40 -5.16 -3.89
CA LEU A 109 -10.46 -5.42 -4.98
C LEU A 109 -10.87 -4.82 -6.33
N PHE A 110 -12.14 -4.45 -6.49
CA PHE A 110 -12.72 -3.88 -7.69
C PHE A 110 -12.90 -2.36 -7.59
N ASP A 111 -12.89 -1.81 -6.38
CA ASP A 111 -13.20 -0.41 -6.10
C ASP A 111 -11.97 0.50 -6.15
N GLY A 112 -12.23 1.80 -6.36
CA GLY A 112 -11.23 2.87 -6.30
C GLY A 112 -9.95 2.60 -7.10
N GLU A 113 -8.82 2.92 -6.48
CA GLU A 113 -7.48 2.70 -7.03
C GLU A 113 -7.12 1.21 -7.13
N ILE A 114 -7.56 0.39 -6.17
CA ILE A 114 -7.24 -1.04 -6.09
C ILE A 114 -7.67 -1.79 -7.35
N GLY A 115 -8.86 -1.47 -7.87
CA GLY A 115 -9.37 -2.06 -9.11
C GLY A 115 -8.42 -1.89 -10.29
N GLY A 116 -7.81 -0.70 -10.42
CA GLY A 116 -6.84 -0.40 -11.48
C GLY A 116 -5.50 -1.12 -11.31
N GLN A 117 -5.19 -1.63 -10.12
CA GLN A 117 -3.94 -2.36 -9.88
C GLN A 117 -4.01 -3.84 -10.26
N VAL A 118 -5.16 -4.49 -10.07
CA VAL A 118 -5.24 -5.97 -10.18
C VAL A 118 -6.50 -6.53 -10.83
N ALA A 119 -7.60 -5.79 -10.86
CA ALA A 119 -8.90 -6.38 -11.19
C ALA A 119 -9.13 -6.62 -12.70
N TRP A 120 -8.21 -6.18 -13.57
CA TRP A 120 -8.34 -6.28 -15.03
C TRP A 120 -8.79 -7.66 -15.53
N LEU A 121 -8.09 -8.70 -15.08
CA LEU A 121 -8.33 -10.09 -15.49
C LEU A 121 -8.95 -10.95 -14.38
N LEU A 122 -9.24 -10.36 -13.22
CA LEU A 122 -9.74 -11.08 -12.04
C LEU A 122 -11.11 -11.74 -12.30
N PRO A 123 -12.11 -11.07 -12.92
CA PRO A 123 -13.37 -11.73 -13.26
C PRO A 123 -13.19 -12.94 -14.19
N ALA A 124 -12.35 -12.81 -15.22
CA ALA A 124 -12.08 -13.90 -16.14
C ALA A 124 -11.36 -15.07 -15.46
N ALA A 125 -10.41 -14.80 -14.55
CA ALA A 125 -9.75 -15.85 -13.77
C ALA A 125 -10.75 -16.66 -12.93
N LEU A 126 -11.77 -16.02 -12.34
CA LEU A 126 -12.82 -16.72 -11.60
C LEU A 126 -13.73 -17.55 -12.51
N ILE A 127 -14.12 -17.02 -13.68
CA ILE A 127 -14.91 -17.76 -14.68
C ILE A 127 -14.12 -18.99 -15.15
N PHE A 128 -12.83 -18.83 -15.42
CA PHE A 128 -11.94 -19.91 -15.86
C PHE A 128 -11.64 -20.94 -14.77
N LEU A 129 -11.56 -20.52 -13.51
CA LEU A 129 -11.48 -21.44 -12.38
C LEU A 129 -12.73 -22.34 -12.33
N ILE A 130 -13.92 -21.74 -12.37
CA ILE A 130 -15.20 -22.46 -12.34
C ILE A 130 -15.31 -23.41 -13.54
N GLY A 131 -15.04 -22.91 -14.75
CA GLY A 131 -15.11 -23.70 -15.98
C GLY A 131 -14.10 -24.84 -16.03
N GLY A 132 -12.86 -24.57 -15.63
CA GLY A 132 -11.82 -25.58 -15.56
C GLY A 132 -12.15 -26.67 -14.54
N LEU A 133 -12.69 -26.30 -13.37
CA LEU A 133 -13.10 -27.26 -12.35
C LEU A 133 -14.30 -28.10 -12.83
N ALA A 134 -15.27 -27.49 -13.52
CA ALA A 134 -16.38 -28.21 -14.13
C ALA A 134 -15.91 -29.20 -15.21
N LEU A 135 -14.99 -28.79 -16.09
CA LEU A 135 -14.38 -29.67 -17.10
C LEU A 135 -13.61 -30.82 -16.48
N SER A 136 -12.96 -30.59 -15.34
CA SER A 136 -12.16 -31.60 -14.63
C SER A 136 -12.91 -32.33 -13.52
N ALA A 137 -14.24 -32.13 -13.39
CA ALA A 137 -15.04 -32.67 -12.29
C ALA A 137 -15.03 -34.21 -12.26
N ARG A 138 -15.04 -34.84 -13.45
CA ARG A 138 -14.96 -36.31 -13.61
C ARG A 138 -13.54 -36.84 -13.75
N ALA A 139 -12.54 -35.96 -13.77
CA ALA A 139 -11.15 -36.39 -13.86
C ALA A 139 -10.70 -37.03 -12.54
N ALA A 140 -9.76 -37.97 -12.64
CA ALA A 140 -9.13 -38.55 -11.46
C ALA A 140 -8.58 -37.45 -10.54
N ARG A 141 -8.61 -37.68 -9.22
CA ARG A 141 -8.10 -36.73 -8.22
C ARG A 141 -6.65 -36.30 -8.46
N THR A 142 -5.85 -37.14 -9.12
CA THR A 142 -4.44 -36.92 -9.48
C THR A 142 -4.27 -36.13 -10.79
N SER A 143 -5.36 -35.71 -11.43
CA SER A 143 -5.31 -34.90 -12.66
C SER A 143 -4.54 -33.62 -12.45
N ARG A 144 -3.53 -33.39 -13.28
CA ARG A 144 -2.68 -32.19 -13.23
C ARG A 144 -3.48 -30.91 -13.48
N MET A 145 -4.48 -30.96 -14.37
CA MET A 145 -5.36 -29.81 -14.63
C MET A 145 -6.16 -29.46 -13.38
N ARG A 146 -6.81 -30.45 -12.76
CA ARG A 146 -7.59 -30.23 -11.52
C ARG A 146 -6.71 -29.74 -10.38
N ALA A 147 -5.54 -30.36 -10.20
CA ALA A 147 -4.55 -29.95 -9.20
C ALA A 147 -4.08 -28.51 -9.43
N GLY A 148 -3.74 -28.14 -10.67
CA GLY A 148 -3.35 -26.78 -11.03
C GLY A 148 -4.44 -25.75 -10.73
N LEU A 149 -5.70 -26.05 -11.05
CA LEU A 149 -6.83 -25.17 -10.75
C LEU A 149 -7.07 -25.03 -9.24
N ILE A 150 -6.95 -26.11 -8.46
CA ILE A 150 -7.07 -26.05 -7.00
C ILE A 150 -5.93 -25.24 -6.39
N LEU A 151 -4.69 -25.42 -6.88
CA LEU A 151 -3.52 -24.69 -6.42
C LEU A 151 -3.66 -23.19 -6.66
N TRP A 152 -3.84 -22.79 -7.92
CA TRP A 152 -3.90 -21.37 -8.28
C TRP A 152 -5.21 -20.71 -7.86
N GLY A 153 -6.33 -21.44 -7.91
CA GLY A 153 -7.61 -21.00 -7.38
C GLY A 153 -7.58 -20.81 -5.87
N GLY A 154 -6.98 -21.74 -5.12
CA GLY A 154 -6.79 -21.63 -3.68
C GLY A 154 -5.91 -20.43 -3.31
N TRP A 155 -4.78 -20.25 -4.00
CA TRP A 155 -3.93 -19.06 -3.83
C TRP A 155 -4.74 -17.79 -4.05
N LEU A 156 -5.43 -17.69 -5.19
CA LEU A 156 -6.23 -16.53 -5.56
C LEU A 156 -7.26 -16.22 -4.48
N LEU A 157 -8.09 -17.20 -4.10
CA LEU A 157 -9.22 -17.00 -3.19
C LEU A 157 -8.76 -16.65 -1.77
N VAL A 158 -7.73 -17.32 -1.25
CA VAL A 158 -7.19 -17.01 0.08
C VAL A 158 -6.61 -15.60 0.10
N THR A 159 -5.76 -15.28 -0.88
CA THR A 159 -5.10 -13.97 -0.95
C THR A 159 -6.11 -12.84 -1.17
N ALA A 160 -7.07 -13.05 -2.09
CA ALA A 160 -8.11 -12.08 -2.39
C ALA A 160 -9.02 -11.86 -1.19
N GLY A 161 -9.44 -12.94 -0.51
CA GLY A 161 -10.24 -12.86 0.71
C GLY A 161 -9.50 -12.09 1.82
N THR A 162 -8.23 -12.40 2.06
CA THR A 162 -7.42 -11.66 3.04
C THR A 162 -7.35 -10.17 2.71
N PHE A 163 -7.02 -9.79 1.47
CA PHE A 163 -6.94 -8.38 1.09
C PHE A 163 -8.29 -7.66 1.13
N SER A 164 -9.38 -8.35 0.78
CA SER A 164 -10.73 -7.81 0.89
C SER A 164 -11.13 -7.51 2.34
N PHE A 165 -10.74 -8.35 3.30
CA PHE A 165 -11.25 -8.28 4.67
C PHE A 165 -10.27 -7.76 5.73
N MET A 166 -8.96 -7.70 5.43
CA MET A 166 -7.97 -7.21 6.39
C MET A 166 -8.20 -5.71 6.72
N ALA A 167 -8.26 -5.38 8.00
CA ALA A 167 -8.65 -4.06 8.47
C ALA A 167 -7.48 -3.11 8.79
N GLY A 168 -6.25 -3.63 8.87
CA GLY A 168 -5.04 -2.83 9.08
C GLY A 168 -4.48 -2.23 7.79
N ILE A 169 -3.25 -1.71 7.87
CA ILE A 169 -2.58 -1.03 6.77
C ILE A 169 -2.58 -1.89 5.49
N PHE A 170 -3.25 -1.36 4.46
CA PHE A 170 -3.36 -1.90 3.11
C PHE A 170 -2.92 -0.86 2.07
N HIS A 171 -2.13 -1.29 1.12
CA HIS A 171 -1.65 -0.48 0.00
C HIS A 171 -1.93 -1.24 -1.29
N ALA A 172 -2.18 -0.48 -2.36
CA ALA A 172 -2.63 -1.03 -3.61
C ALA A 172 -1.61 -1.99 -4.25
N TYR A 173 -0.31 -1.71 -4.11
CA TYR A 173 0.77 -2.56 -4.62
C TYR A 173 0.82 -3.97 -3.99
N TYR A 174 0.17 -4.22 -2.84
CA TYR A 174 0.10 -5.58 -2.27
C TYR A 174 -0.63 -6.56 -3.18
N THR A 175 -1.55 -6.05 -4.01
CA THR A 175 -2.33 -6.87 -4.93
C THR A 175 -1.51 -7.57 -6.00
N VAL A 176 -0.24 -7.18 -6.21
CA VAL A 176 0.71 -7.92 -7.07
C VAL A 176 0.83 -9.40 -6.68
N ALA A 177 0.60 -9.74 -5.40
CA ALA A 177 0.60 -11.12 -4.90
C ALA A 177 -0.49 -12.01 -5.56
N LEU A 178 -1.51 -11.42 -6.18
CA LEU A 178 -2.55 -12.15 -6.92
C LEU A 178 -2.16 -12.44 -8.37
N ALA A 179 -1.20 -11.70 -8.93
CA ALA A 179 -0.87 -11.75 -10.36
C ALA A 179 -0.45 -13.14 -10.87
N PRO A 180 0.39 -13.93 -10.15
CA PRO A 180 0.73 -15.28 -10.59
C PRO A 180 -0.48 -16.20 -10.69
N ALA A 181 -1.38 -16.14 -9.70
CA ALA A 181 -2.59 -16.96 -9.67
C ALA A 181 -3.58 -16.57 -10.77
N ILE A 182 -3.77 -15.26 -10.99
CA ILE A 182 -4.58 -14.76 -12.11
C ILE A 182 -4.00 -15.26 -13.43
N GLY A 183 -2.71 -15.04 -13.69
CA GLY A 183 -2.05 -15.45 -14.94
C GLY A 183 -2.16 -16.94 -15.20
N ALA A 184 -1.94 -17.77 -14.17
CA ALA A 184 -2.06 -19.22 -14.28
C ALA A 184 -3.50 -19.68 -14.57
N LEU A 185 -4.50 -19.08 -13.93
CA LEU A 185 -5.91 -19.41 -14.17
C LEU A 185 -6.38 -18.97 -15.56
N ILE A 186 -5.95 -17.79 -16.02
CA ILE A 186 -6.15 -17.34 -17.40
C ILE A 186 -5.53 -18.36 -18.38
N GLY A 187 -4.27 -18.72 -18.20
CA GLY A 187 -3.58 -19.67 -19.06
C GLY A 187 -4.22 -21.06 -19.08
N ILE A 188 -4.43 -21.67 -17.91
CA ILE A 188 -5.02 -23.01 -17.80
C ILE A 188 -6.44 -23.01 -18.35
N GLY A 189 -7.29 -22.08 -17.93
CA GLY A 189 -8.70 -22.08 -18.31
C GLY A 189 -8.94 -21.72 -19.76
N ALA A 190 -8.29 -20.66 -20.28
CA ALA A 190 -8.44 -20.26 -21.67
C ALA A 190 -7.98 -21.37 -22.63
N VAL A 191 -6.82 -21.99 -22.38
CA VAL A 191 -6.32 -23.09 -23.21
C VAL A 191 -7.21 -24.32 -23.12
N SER A 192 -7.63 -24.70 -21.91
CA SER A 192 -8.48 -25.89 -21.71
C SER A 192 -9.84 -25.74 -22.39
N LEU A 193 -10.51 -24.60 -22.22
CA LEU A 193 -11.80 -24.33 -22.87
C LEU A 193 -11.64 -24.18 -24.39
N TRP A 194 -10.53 -23.58 -24.86
CA TRP A 194 -10.25 -23.47 -26.28
C TRP A 194 -10.07 -24.84 -26.94
N GLN A 195 -9.38 -25.77 -26.28
CA GLN A 195 -9.26 -27.15 -26.77
C GLN A 195 -10.64 -27.82 -26.88
N HIS A 196 -11.58 -27.47 -26.01
CA HIS A 196 -12.97 -27.98 -26.00
C HIS A 196 -13.98 -27.11 -26.76
N ARG A 197 -13.52 -26.13 -27.57
CA ARG A 197 -14.37 -25.16 -28.30
C ARG A 197 -15.37 -25.76 -29.28
N ALA A 198 -15.35 -27.06 -29.55
CA ALA A 198 -16.41 -27.73 -30.28
C ALA A 198 -17.74 -27.75 -29.47
N HIS A 199 -17.64 -27.83 -28.14
CA HIS A 199 -18.78 -27.79 -27.23
C HIS A 199 -19.27 -26.37 -26.99
N ILE A 200 -20.59 -26.17 -27.05
CA ILE A 200 -21.21 -24.86 -26.86
C ILE A 200 -20.87 -24.25 -25.51
N VAL A 201 -20.89 -25.05 -24.43
CA VAL A 201 -20.57 -24.58 -23.08
C VAL A 201 -19.17 -23.98 -23.02
N ALA A 202 -18.16 -24.66 -23.59
CA ALA A 202 -16.79 -24.16 -23.58
C ALA A 202 -16.63 -22.84 -24.35
N ARG A 203 -17.27 -22.73 -25.52
CA ARG A 203 -17.30 -21.47 -26.29
C ARG A 203 -18.02 -20.35 -25.53
N SER A 204 -19.17 -20.65 -24.94
CA SER A 204 -19.93 -19.68 -24.16
C SER A 204 -19.13 -19.16 -22.98
N MET A 205 -18.39 -20.01 -22.28
CA MET A 205 -17.52 -19.58 -21.18
C MET A 205 -16.37 -18.69 -21.65
N LEU A 206 -15.71 -19.02 -22.77
CA LEU A 206 -14.68 -18.16 -23.36
C LEU A 206 -15.25 -16.80 -23.78
N ALA A 207 -16.40 -16.79 -24.44
CA ALA A 207 -17.07 -15.58 -24.89
C ALA A 207 -17.50 -14.70 -23.70
N VAL A 208 -18.08 -15.29 -22.65
CA VAL A 208 -18.47 -14.59 -21.42
C VAL A 208 -17.24 -14.04 -20.71
N ALA A 209 -16.18 -14.83 -20.53
CA ALA A 209 -14.94 -14.35 -19.91
C ALA A 209 -14.35 -13.15 -20.66
N LEU A 210 -14.31 -13.21 -22.00
CA LEU A 210 -13.82 -12.12 -22.83
C LEU A 210 -14.73 -10.87 -22.79
N ALA A 211 -16.05 -11.05 -22.92
CA ALA A 211 -17.00 -9.95 -22.86
C ALA A 211 -16.96 -9.24 -21.50
N VAL A 212 -16.93 -9.99 -20.40
CA VAL A 212 -16.80 -9.44 -19.04
C VAL A 212 -15.47 -8.70 -18.90
N THR A 213 -14.36 -9.27 -19.38
CA THR A 213 -13.04 -8.62 -19.34
C THR A 213 -13.03 -7.31 -20.12
N ALA A 214 -13.65 -7.27 -21.31
CA ALA A 214 -13.68 -6.10 -22.16
C ALA A 214 -14.53 -4.97 -21.57
N VAL A 215 -15.72 -5.31 -21.04
CA VAL A 215 -16.59 -4.37 -20.34
C VAL A 215 -15.90 -3.85 -19.08
N TRP A 216 -15.30 -4.75 -18.28
CA TRP A 216 -14.62 -4.37 -17.06
C TRP A 216 -13.38 -3.51 -17.32
N SER A 217 -12.58 -3.83 -18.33
CA SER A 217 -11.46 -3.01 -18.76
C SER A 217 -11.91 -1.60 -19.18
N SER A 218 -13.06 -1.49 -19.85
CA SER A 218 -13.65 -0.19 -20.17
C SER A 218 -14.14 0.58 -18.95
N VAL A 219 -14.65 -0.10 -17.92
CA VAL A 219 -14.99 0.50 -16.62
C VAL A 219 -13.73 1.01 -15.92
N LEU A 220 -12.64 0.23 -15.87
CA LEU A 220 -11.38 0.62 -15.25
C LEU A 220 -10.72 1.80 -15.98
N LEU A 221 -10.63 1.74 -17.31
CA LEU A 221 -10.13 2.86 -18.13
C LEU A 221 -11.00 4.11 -18.00
N GLY A 222 -12.31 3.95 -17.75
CA GLY A 222 -13.21 5.06 -17.48
C GLY A 222 -12.88 5.85 -16.20
N ARG A 223 -12.09 5.27 -15.27
CA ARG A 223 -11.62 5.96 -14.06
C ARG A 223 -10.48 6.94 -14.34
N SER A 224 -9.81 6.77 -15.47
CA SER A 224 -8.74 7.64 -15.99
C SER A 224 -9.13 8.12 -17.40
N ALA A 225 -10.28 8.79 -17.52
CA ALA A 225 -10.91 9.10 -18.81
C ALA A 225 -10.02 9.88 -19.79
N ASP A 226 -9.10 10.70 -19.29
CA ASP A 226 -8.15 11.48 -20.10
C ASP A 226 -6.93 10.66 -20.57
N PHE A 227 -6.69 9.50 -19.94
CA PHE A 227 -5.59 8.61 -20.29
C PHE A 227 -5.97 7.73 -21.48
N VAL A 228 -5.33 7.97 -22.62
CA VAL A 228 -5.55 7.26 -23.89
C VAL A 228 -7.05 7.08 -24.18
N PRO A 229 -7.83 8.16 -24.38
CA PRO A 229 -9.29 8.12 -24.29
C PRO A 229 -9.99 7.15 -25.25
N TRP A 230 -9.38 6.93 -26.43
CA TRP A 230 -9.90 6.01 -27.45
C TRP A 230 -9.79 4.53 -27.06
N LEU A 231 -8.88 4.18 -26.13
CA LEU A 231 -8.61 2.80 -25.74
C LEU A 231 -9.83 2.17 -25.07
N ARG A 232 -10.53 2.94 -24.24
CA ARG A 232 -11.75 2.50 -23.55
C ARG A 232 -12.79 1.96 -24.53
N THR A 233 -13.13 2.74 -25.55
CA THR A 233 -14.11 2.37 -26.57
C THR A 233 -13.60 1.23 -27.45
N THR A 234 -12.32 1.27 -27.80
CA THR A 234 -11.69 0.24 -28.66
C THR A 234 -11.71 -1.12 -27.98
N VAL A 235 -11.34 -1.20 -26.71
CA VAL A 235 -11.31 -2.46 -25.94
C VAL A 235 -12.70 -3.07 -25.83
N VAL A 236 -13.73 -2.30 -25.47
CA VAL A 236 -15.08 -2.84 -25.32
C VAL A 236 -15.66 -3.30 -26.65
N VAL A 237 -15.51 -2.50 -27.72
CA VAL A 237 -16.03 -2.86 -29.05
C VAL A 237 -15.29 -4.08 -29.60
N ALA A 238 -13.96 -4.06 -29.63
CA ALA A 238 -13.17 -5.18 -30.14
C ALA A 238 -13.40 -6.46 -29.32
N GLY A 239 -13.48 -6.35 -27.99
CA GLY A 239 -13.72 -7.47 -27.10
C GLY A 239 -15.11 -8.09 -27.27
N LEU A 240 -16.17 -7.28 -27.39
CA LEU A 240 -17.53 -7.77 -27.64
C LEU A 240 -17.66 -8.40 -29.03
N LEU A 241 -17.06 -7.82 -30.06
CA LEU A 241 -17.02 -8.39 -31.41
C LEU A 241 -16.27 -9.74 -31.42
N ALA A 242 -15.12 -9.81 -30.74
CA ALA A 242 -14.38 -11.06 -30.61
C ALA A 242 -15.17 -12.12 -29.81
N ALA A 243 -15.90 -11.72 -28.75
CA ALA A 243 -16.77 -12.62 -28.00
C ALA A 243 -17.93 -13.16 -28.86
N ALA A 244 -18.57 -12.31 -29.67
CA ALA A 244 -19.59 -12.75 -30.62
C ALA A 244 -19.00 -13.70 -31.68
N ALA A 245 -17.81 -13.40 -32.19
CA ALA A 245 -17.11 -14.25 -33.14
C ALA A 245 -16.71 -15.62 -32.53
N LEU A 246 -16.38 -15.68 -31.24
CA LEU A 246 -16.13 -16.93 -30.51
C LEU A 246 -17.37 -17.84 -30.49
N LEU A 247 -18.56 -17.27 -30.26
CA LEU A 247 -19.81 -18.03 -30.32
C LEU A 247 -20.11 -18.51 -31.73
N ALA A 248 -19.79 -17.67 -32.72
CA ALA A 248 -20.06 -17.95 -34.12
C ALA A 248 -19.10 -18.96 -34.77
N LEU A 249 -17.99 -19.31 -34.12
CA LEU A 249 -16.94 -20.18 -34.67
C LEU A 249 -17.42 -21.41 -35.46
N PRO A 250 -18.47 -22.16 -35.07
CA PRO A 250 -18.95 -23.31 -35.84
C PRO A 250 -19.45 -22.97 -37.24
N TRP A 251 -19.98 -21.77 -37.43
CA TRP A 251 -20.50 -21.29 -38.70
C TRP A 251 -19.40 -20.71 -39.60
N LEU A 252 -18.22 -20.45 -39.04
CA LEU A 252 -17.07 -19.93 -39.78
C LEU A 252 -16.22 -21.08 -40.33
N ARG A 253 -16.25 -21.24 -41.66
CA ARG A 253 -15.66 -22.40 -42.35
C ARG A 253 -14.12 -22.40 -42.40
N TRP A 254 -13.45 -21.33 -41.96
CA TRP A 254 -12.02 -21.12 -42.21
C TRP A 254 -11.20 -21.20 -40.92
N ARG A 255 -10.29 -22.18 -40.83
CA ARG A 255 -9.39 -22.38 -39.68
C ARG A 255 -8.60 -21.13 -39.29
N ARG A 256 -8.19 -20.31 -40.27
CA ARG A 256 -7.48 -19.05 -40.04
C ARG A 256 -8.32 -18.05 -39.23
N VAL A 257 -9.65 -18.10 -39.35
CA VAL A 257 -10.52 -17.18 -38.61
C VAL A 257 -10.51 -17.49 -37.12
N ALA A 258 -10.44 -18.76 -36.72
CA ALA A 258 -10.32 -19.09 -35.30
C ALA A 258 -9.04 -18.49 -34.67
N THR A 259 -7.92 -18.52 -35.39
CA THR A 259 -6.67 -17.88 -34.95
C THR A 259 -6.81 -16.37 -34.83
N VAL A 260 -7.43 -15.72 -35.83
CA VAL A 260 -7.67 -14.26 -35.80
C VAL A 260 -8.59 -13.87 -34.65
N VAL A 261 -9.66 -14.61 -34.42
CA VAL A 261 -10.59 -14.37 -33.30
C VAL A 261 -9.88 -14.53 -31.96
N ALA A 262 -9.05 -15.58 -31.80
CA ALA A 262 -8.26 -15.77 -30.59
C ALA A 262 -7.26 -14.62 -30.38
N ALA A 263 -6.53 -14.21 -31.41
CA ALA A 263 -5.57 -13.11 -31.34
C ALA A 263 -6.25 -11.78 -31.02
N ALA A 264 -7.39 -11.49 -31.66
CA ALA A 264 -8.19 -10.30 -31.38
C ALA A 264 -8.73 -10.29 -29.94
N GLY A 265 -9.21 -11.44 -29.45
CA GLY A 265 -9.67 -11.58 -28.06
C GLY A 265 -8.55 -11.37 -27.04
N ILE A 266 -7.37 -11.94 -27.28
CA ILE A 266 -6.19 -11.73 -26.43
C ILE A 266 -5.77 -10.26 -26.45
N ALA A 267 -5.68 -9.64 -27.63
CA ALA A 267 -5.32 -8.24 -27.77
C ALA A 267 -6.31 -7.33 -27.03
N ALA A 268 -7.62 -7.55 -27.23
CA ALA A 268 -8.65 -6.77 -26.54
C ALA A 268 -8.60 -6.96 -25.01
N GLY A 269 -8.42 -8.19 -24.53
CA GLY A 269 -8.35 -8.48 -23.10
C GLY A 269 -7.10 -7.95 -22.39
N LEU A 270 -5.98 -7.80 -23.11
CA LEU A 270 -4.71 -7.34 -22.55
C LEU A 270 -4.41 -5.87 -22.80
N ALA A 271 -5.09 -5.19 -23.72
CA ALA A 271 -4.73 -3.82 -24.09
C ALA A 271 -4.85 -2.82 -22.92
N GLY A 272 -5.88 -2.94 -22.07
CA GLY A 272 -6.04 -2.14 -20.86
C GLY A 272 -4.88 -2.29 -19.86
N PRO A 273 -4.65 -3.49 -19.29
CA PRO A 273 -3.54 -3.69 -18.36
C PRO A 273 -2.17 -3.46 -19.00
N ALA A 274 -1.99 -3.71 -20.30
CA ALA A 274 -0.76 -3.38 -21.01
C ALA A 274 -0.51 -1.87 -21.06
N ALA A 275 -1.54 -1.06 -21.31
CA ALA A 275 -1.41 0.40 -21.28
C ALA A 275 -1.02 0.92 -19.89
N TYR A 276 -1.64 0.40 -18.82
CA TYR A 276 -1.26 0.72 -17.44
C TYR A 276 0.18 0.28 -17.13
N ALA A 277 0.60 -0.90 -17.57
CA ALA A 277 1.97 -1.39 -17.36
C ALA A 277 3.01 -0.52 -18.10
N LEU A 278 2.72 -0.12 -19.33
CA LEU A 278 3.60 0.77 -20.12
C LEU A 278 3.72 2.15 -19.47
N ASP A 279 2.60 2.74 -19.04
CA ASP A 279 2.59 4.03 -18.34
C ASP A 279 3.38 3.96 -17.02
N THR A 280 3.17 2.90 -16.24
CA THR A 280 3.92 2.64 -14.99
C THR A 280 5.41 2.56 -15.25
N ALA A 281 5.83 1.84 -16.30
CA ALA A 281 7.24 1.63 -16.64
C ALA A 281 7.89 2.90 -17.23
N ALA A 282 7.11 3.75 -17.90
CA ALA A 282 7.59 5.00 -18.50
C ALA A 282 7.62 6.17 -17.50
N THR A 283 6.98 6.03 -16.35
CA THR A 283 6.84 7.09 -15.34
C THR A 283 7.85 6.91 -14.21
N ALA A 284 8.57 7.97 -13.86
CA ALA A 284 9.42 7.99 -12.68
C ALA A 284 8.57 8.12 -11.41
N HIS A 285 8.82 7.26 -10.42
CA HIS A 285 8.07 7.23 -9.17
C HIS A 285 8.89 7.82 -8.01
N THR A 286 8.23 8.58 -7.15
CA THR A 286 8.81 9.15 -5.92
C THR A 286 7.87 8.94 -4.74
N GLY A 287 8.41 8.80 -3.53
CA GLY A 287 7.61 8.59 -2.32
C GLY A 287 7.44 7.11 -1.96
N SER A 288 6.63 6.84 -0.93
CA SER A 288 6.53 5.51 -0.29
C SER A 288 5.37 4.64 -0.77
N ILE A 289 4.49 5.16 -1.64
CA ILE A 289 3.30 4.48 -2.14
C ILE A 289 3.33 4.49 -3.67
N PRO A 290 4.05 3.55 -4.31
CA PRO A 290 4.01 3.42 -5.77
C PRO A 290 2.65 2.86 -6.22
N THR A 291 2.13 3.39 -7.32
CA THR A 291 0.85 2.99 -7.92
C THR A 291 1.04 2.76 -9.41
N ALA A 292 0.35 1.76 -9.96
CA ALA A 292 0.42 1.45 -11.39
C ALA A 292 -0.59 2.27 -12.19
N GLY A 293 -0.13 2.73 -13.36
CA GLY A 293 -0.89 3.47 -14.35
C GLY A 293 -1.03 4.98 -14.06
N PRO A 294 -1.84 5.68 -14.86
CA PRO A 294 -2.05 7.11 -14.73
C PRO A 294 -2.67 7.45 -13.37
N SER A 295 -2.39 8.66 -12.89
CA SER A 295 -3.03 9.19 -11.69
C SER A 295 -4.55 9.25 -11.88
N VAL A 296 -5.28 8.56 -11.02
CA VAL A 296 -6.75 8.58 -10.99
C VAL A 296 -7.21 9.64 -9.97
N GLN A 297 -8.20 10.46 -10.34
CA GLN A 297 -8.73 11.49 -9.45
C GLN A 297 -9.36 10.82 -8.21
N GLY A 298 -8.88 11.18 -7.01
CA GLY A 298 -9.30 10.53 -5.75
C GLY A 298 -8.52 9.27 -5.35
N ALA A 299 -7.45 8.91 -6.07
CA ALA A 299 -6.59 7.75 -5.78
C ALA A 299 -5.58 7.95 -4.63
N GLY A 300 -5.92 8.78 -3.64
CA GLY A 300 -5.18 8.86 -2.39
C GLY A 300 -5.97 8.15 -1.30
N PHE A 301 -5.36 7.17 -0.62
CA PHE A 301 -5.89 6.66 0.64
C PHE A 301 -6.05 7.83 1.63
N GLY A 302 -7.29 8.27 1.83
CA GLY A 302 -7.63 9.30 2.82
C GLY A 302 -7.39 10.74 2.37
N GLY A 303 -8.00 11.16 1.26
CA GLY A 303 -8.17 12.58 0.90
C GLY A 303 -9.05 13.40 1.87
N GLY A 304 -9.00 13.12 3.17
CA GLY A 304 -9.43 14.06 4.19
C GLY A 304 -8.30 15.04 4.42
N ARG A 305 -8.56 16.33 4.18
CA ARG A 305 -7.67 17.47 4.49
C ARG A 305 -6.91 17.27 5.81
N MET A 306 -5.67 16.80 5.73
CA MET A 306 -4.66 16.99 6.77
C MET A 306 -3.61 17.92 6.20
N GLY A 307 -3.92 19.21 6.24
CA GLY A 307 -3.07 20.29 5.78
C GLY A 307 -3.40 21.57 6.53
N GLY A 308 -2.55 21.90 7.50
CA GLY A 308 -2.23 23.24 7.99
C GLY A 308 -3.37 24.26 8.13
N GLY A 309 -4.10 24.19 9.25
CA GLY A 309 -4.75 25.36 9.83
C GLY A 309 -4.05 25.70 11.15
N GLY A 310 -3.24 26.76 11.16
CA GLY A 310 -2.59 27.24 12.38
C GLY A 310 -3.59 27.66 13.46
N PRO A 311 -3.20 27.63 14.74
CA PRO A 311 -4.10 27.87 15.87
C PRO A 311 -4.43 29.36 15.97
N ARG A 312 -5.73 29.70 15.97
CA ARG A 312 -6.20 30.95 16.57
C ARG A 312 -6.89 30.59 17.88
N GLY A 313 -6.14 30.76 18.97
CA GLY A 313 -6.68 30.67 20.33
C GLY A 313 -7.71 31.76 20.58
N GLY A 314 -8.80 31.38 21.23
CA GLY A 314 -9.70 32.25 21.96
C GLY A 314 -10.10 31.53 23.23
N PHE A 315 -9.53 31.95 24.37
CA PHE A 315 -9.97 31.51 25.69
C PHE A 315 -11.41 31.96 25.92
N GLY A 316 -12.25 31.05 26.42
CA GLY A 316 -13.65 31.31 26.74
C GLY A 316 -14.23 30.20 27.63
N ASN A 317 -13.97 30.36 28.93
CA ASN A 317 -14.56 29.75 30.11
C ASN A 317 -15.82 28.85 29.96
N GLY A 318 -15.71 27.60 30.44
CA GLY A 318 -16.65 26.92 31.35
C GLY A 318 -18.09 26.60 30.92
N GLY A 319 -18.48 25.34 31.05
CA GLY A 319 -19.88 24.97 31.33
C GLY A 319 -20.41 23.75 30.58
N MET A 320 -20.58 22.65 31.31
CA MET A 320 -21.37 21.48 30.93
C MET A 320 -22.77 21.86 30.48
N GLN A 321 -23.37 21.10 29.55
CA GLN A 321 -24.77 20.65 29.74
C GLN A 321 -25.23 19.53 28.80
N ALA A 322 -25.98 18.62 29.41
CA ALA A 322 -26.89 17.65 28.83
C ALA A 322 -28.15 18.37 28.22
N PRO A 323 -29.09 17.64 27.58
CA PRO A 323 -29.81 18.10 26.38
C PRO A 323 -31.25 18.66 26.66
N PRO A 324 -32.16 18.71 25.65
CA PRO A 324 -32.53 19.88 24.86
C PRO A 324 -33.92 20.45 25.21
N ASN A 325 -34.20 21.73 24.96
CA ASN A 325 -35.57 22.17 24.70
C ASN A 325 -35.73 23.50 23.93
N MET A 326 -36.90 23.59 23.29
CA MET A 326 -37.48 24.55 22.35
C MET A 326 -37.30 26.06 22.61
N GLY A 327 -37.35 26.85 21.52
CA GLY A 327 -37.70 28.28 21.59
C GLY A 327 -37.35 29.10 20.35
N THR A 328 -38.37 29.44 19.56
CA THR A 328 -38.41 30.39 18.43
C THR A 328 -37.97 31.82 18.78
N GLN A 329 -37.29 32.54 17.86
CA GLN A 329 -37.79 33.79 17.21
C GLN A 329 -36.69 34.59 16.46
N ASN A 330 -37.16 35.20 15.36
CA ASN A 330 -36.50 36.13 14.44
C ASN A 330 -35.99 37.42 15.10
N GLY A 331 -35.04 38.11 14.46
CA GLY A 331 -34.90 39.56 14.64
C GLY A 331 -33.61 40.23 14.15
N ALA A 332 -33.69 40.79 12.94
CA ALA A 332 -33.15 42.09 12.51
C ALA A 332 -31.63 42.41 12.52
N THR A 333 -31.18 42.72 11.31
CA THR A 333 -30.04 43.55 10.87
C THR A 333 -30.12 45.02 11.35
N GLN A 334 -28.99 45.64 11.75
CA GLN A 334 -28.38 46.89 11.17
C GLN A 334 -27.15 47.43 12.00
N PRO A 335 -26.39 48.47 11.57
CA PRO A 335 -24.94 48.36 11.33
C PRO A 335 -24.05 49.34 12.17
N GLY A 336 -22.72 49.20 12.10
CA GLY A 336 -21.80 50.16 12.74
C GLY A 336 -20.36 50.10 12.21
N ASN A 337 -19.92 51.24 11.67
CA ASN A 337 -18.61 51.56 11.08
C ASN A 337 -17.45 51.68 12.09
N GLY A 338 -16.20 51.57 11.57
CA GLY A 338 -14.98 52.14 12.18
C GLY A 338 -13.72 51.30 11.90
N GLN A 339 -13.08 51.40 10.73
CA GLN A 339 -11.92 52.27 10.38
C GLN A 339 -10.51 51.81 10.85
N ASN A 340 -9.64 51.64 9.84
CA ASN A 340 -8.17 51.82 9.78
C ASN A 340 -7.28 50.73 10.45
N GLY A 341 -6.28 50.07 9.84
CA GLY A 341 -5.55 50.09 8.55
C GLY A 341 -4.30 49.19 8.75
N PHE A 342 -3.87 48.27 7.88
CA PHE A 342 -2.93 48.43 6.74
C PHE A 342 -2.48 47.01 6.24
N PRO A 343 -1.85 46.87 5.06
CA PRO A 343 -2.44 46.22 3.89
C PRO A 343 -1.98 44.78 3.64
N GLY A 344 -2.93 43.93 3.23
CA GLY A 344 -2.64 42.66 2.58
C GLY A 344 -2.45 42.85 1.07
N THR A 345 -1.26 42.58 0.56
CA THR A 345 -1.03 42.39 -0.88
C THR A 345 -1.41 40.96 -1.25
N GLY A 346 -2.67 40.80 -1.67
CA GLY A 346 -3.11 39.61 -2.39
C GLY A 346 -2.71 39.72 -3.84
N THR A 347 -1.80 38.86 -4.30
CA THR A 347 -1.67 38.50 -5.71
C THR A 347 -2.03 37.04 -5.87
N ARG A 348 -3.19 36.79 -6.49
CA ARG A 348 -3.46 35.54 -7.19
C ARG A 348 -2.41 35.39 -8.28
N SER A 349 -1.69 34.28 -8.28
CA SER A 349 -1.05 33.74 -9.47
C SER A 349 -1.41 32.27 -9.57
N ASP A 350 -2.45 31.99 -10.34
CA ASP A 350 -2.56 30.74 -11.07
C ASP A 350 -1.34 30.66 -12.01
N GLY A 351 -0.50 29.65 -11.82
CA GLY A 351 0.70 29.46 -12.61
C GLY A 351 1.58 28.38 -12.03
N GLY A 352 1.64 27.23 -12.71
CA GLY A 352 2.59 26.17 -12.41
C GLY A 352 4.02 26.72 -12.44
N GLY A 353 4.62 26.85 -11.26
CA GLY A 353 5.99 27.27 -11.08
C GLY A 353 6.59 26.49 -9.92
N ARG A 354 7.57 25.65 -10.24
CA ARG A 354 8.48 25.03 -9.26
C ARG A 354 9.24 26.14 -8.54
N MET A 355 8.75 26.60 -7.39
CA MET A 355 9.58 27.34 -6.44
C MET A 355 10.26 26.32 -5.51
N GLY A 356 11.57 26.18 -5.66
CA GLY A 356 12.44 25.26 -4.91
C GLY A 356 12.68 25.72 -3.47
N GLY A 357 11.67 25.61 -2.61
CA GLY A 357 11.85 25.61 -1.16
C GLY A 357 12.19 24.19 -0.69
N GLY A 358 13.29 24.02 0.05
CA GLY A 358 13.63 22.74 0.67
C GLY A 358 12.55 22.36 1.68
N GLY A 359 11.90 21.23 1.47
CA GLY A 359 10.79 20.77 2.31
C GLY A 359 11.27 19.82 3.40
N ALA A 360 10.77 19.99 4.62
CA ALA A 360 11.16 19.17 5.78
C ALA A 360 10.70 17.70 5.72
N GLY A 361 10.01 17.30 4.64
CA GLY A 361 9.41 15.97 4.50
C GLY A 361 8.07 15.83 5.22
N GLY A 362 7.51 14.63 5.17
CA GLY A 362 6.28 14.24 5.83
C GLY A 362 6.17 12.72 5.90
N LEU A 363 5.07 12.22 6.47
CA LEU A 363 4.91 10.79 6.76
C LEU A 363 5.09 9.86 5.55
N LEU A 364 4.64 10.29 4.37
CA LEU A 364 4.70 9.53 3.11
C LEU A 364 5.60 10.20 2.06
N THR A 365 6.24 11.32 2.42
CA THR A 365 7.01 12.16 1.51
C THR A 365 8.39 12.40 2.10
N ALA A 366 9.45 11.95 1.42
CA ALA A 366 10.80 12.20 1.88
C ALA A 366 11.09 13.71 1.96
N SER A 367 12.00 14.10 2.87
CA SER A 367 12.55 15.45 2.87
C SER A 367 13.34 15.71 1.58
N THR A 368 13.40 16.98 1.16
CA THR A 368 14.13 17.41 -0.03
C THR A 368 15.06 18.56 0.35
N PRO A 369 16.21 18.26 0.99
CA PRO A 369 17.12 19.31 1.45
C PRO A 369 17.64 20.10 0.25
N ASN A 370 17.67 21.44 0.40
CA ASN A 370 18.33 22.29 -0.58
C ASN A 370 19.86 22.31 -0.36
N SER A 371 20.59 22.96 -1.26
CA SER A 371 22.06 23.03 -1.19
C SER A 371 22.60 23.64 0.11
N ALA A 372 21.88 24.59 0.72
CA ALA A 372 22.28 25.19 1.98
C ALA A 372 22.22 24.16 3.13
N LEU A 373 21.14 23.37 3.19
CA LEU A 373 20.97 22.35 4.22
C LEU A 373 21.90 21.15 3.98
N VAL A 374 22.10 20.75 2.73
CA VAL A 374 23.10 19.73 2.35
C VAL A 374 24.50 20.15 2.82
N LYS A 375 24.90 21.38 2.51
CA LYS A 375 26.20 21.92 2.92
C LYS A 375 26.33 21.99 4.44
N LEU A 376 25.26 22.38 5.14
CA LEU A 376 25.24 22.40 6.60
C LEU A 376 25.52 21.00 7.17
N LEU A 377 24.82 19.97 6.67
CA LEU A 377 25.00 18.60 7.12
C LEU A 377 26.37 18.01 6.79
N GLN A 378 27.01 18.47 5.72
CA GLN A 378 28.37 18.04 5.34
C GLN A 378 29.47 18.77 6.12
N THR A 379 29.15 19.90 6.76
CA THR A 379 30.15 20.68 7.49
C THR A 379 30.58 19.91 8.73
N ASP A 380 31.87 19.56 8.78
CA ASP A 380 32.51 18.81 9.87
C ASP A 380 31.84 17.45 10.18
N ALA A 381 31.14 16.86 9.20
CA ALA A 381 30.35 15.64 9.40
C ALA A 381 31.17 14.46 9.93
N ASP A 382 32.46 14.39 9.58
CA ASP A 382 33.41 13.36 10.00
C ASP A 382 33.78 13.43 11.50
N GLN A 383 33.47 14.55 12.18
CA GLN A 383 33.66 14.70 13.62
C GLN A 383 32.53 14.09 14.44
N TYR A 384 31.41 13.73 13.80
CA TYR A 384 30.20 13.26 14.47
C TYR A 384 29.86 11.84 14.03
N THR A 385 29.21 11.07 14.92
CA THR A 385 28.62 9.79 14.50
C THR A 385 27.40 10.02 13.62
N TRP A 386 26.66 11.09 13.90
CA TRP A 386 25.45 11.49 13.17
C TRP A 386 25.52 12.96 12.82
N ALA A 387 25.58 13.27 11.52
CA ALA A 387 25.52 14.65 11.01
C ALA A 387 24.18 15.31 11.33
N GLY A 388 23.11 14.51 11.47
CA GLY A 388 21.84 15.02 11.96
C GLY A 388 20.97 13.94 12.60
N ALA A 389 19.92 14.36 13.29
CA ALA A 389 18.84 13.51 13.77
C ALA A 389 17.48 14.10 13.35
N ALA A 390 16.54 13.24 12.94
CA ALA A 390 15.18 13.64 12.56
C ALA A 390 14.15 12.63 13.08
N VAL A 391 12.97 13.12 13.47
CA VAL A 391 11.85 12.26 13.84
C VAL A 391 11.23 11.64 12.59
N GLY A 392 11.07 10.32 12.58
CA GLY A 392 10.54 9.57 11.45
C GLY A 392 11.62 9.22 10.42
N SER A 393 11.69 7.94 10.06
CA SER A 393 12.66 7.43 9.09
C SER A 393 12.46 8.03 7.69
N GLN A 394 11.22 8.38 7.34
CA GLN A 394 10.94 9.00 6.05
C GLN A 394 11.54 10.42 5.93
N ASN A 395 11.56 11.17 7.05
CA ASN A 395 12.18 12.49 7.11
C ASN A 395 13.71 12.39 7.14
N ALA A 396 14.27 11.47 7.93
CA ALA A 396 15.70 11.22 7.99
C ALA A 396 16.28 10.78 6.63
N ALA A 397 15.55 9.94 5.89
CA ALA A 397 16.00 9.38 4.62
C ALA A 397 16.34 10.44 3.57
N GLY A 398 15.52 11.50 3.43
CA GLY A 398 15.78 12.54 2.43
C GLY A 398 17.02 13.38 2.75
N TYR A 399 17.28 13.63 4.03
CA TYR A 399 18.50 14.29 4.48
C TYR A 399 19.72 13.42 4.21
N GLN A 400 19.68 12.15 4.61
CA GLN A 400 20.75 11.19 4.38
C GLN A 400 21.08 11.01 2.89
N LEU A 401 20.06 10.87 2.03
CA LEU A 401 20.27 10.73 0.59
C LEU A 401 20.78 12.02 -0.06
N GLY A 402 20.33 13.17 0.43
CA GLY A 402 20.73 14.48 -0.11
C GLY A 402 22.15 14.88 0.29
N SER A 403 22.57 14.62 1.53
CA SER A 403 23.90 14.97 2.02
C SER A 403 24.95 13.89 1.77
N GLY A 404 24.53 12.61 1.71
CA GLY A 404 25.44 11.46 1.76
C GLY A 404 25.91 11.12 3.18
N GLU A 405 25.41 11.83 4.20
CA GLU A 405 25.89 11.74 5.58
C GLU A 405 24.95 10.92 6.48
N PRO A 406 25.45 10.31 7.58
CA PRO A 406 24.62 9.58 8.53
C PRO A 406 23.59 10.49 9.22
N VAL A 407 22.30 10.19 9.04
CA VAL A 407 21.20 10.88 9.73
C VAL A 407 20.42 9.88 10.58
N MET A 408 20.37 10.12 11.89
CA MET A 408 19.66 9.27 12.83
C MET A 408 18.15 9.43 12.65
N SER A 409 17.43 8.32 12.48
CA SER A 409 15.96 8.31 12.54
C SER A 409 15.48 8.06 13.98
N LEU A 410 14.73 8.99 14.53
CA LEU A 410 14.12 8.85 15.86
C LEU A 410 12.70 8.29 15.74
N GLY A 411 12.43 7.19 16.43
CA GLY A 411 11.10 6.62 16.57
C GLY A 411 10.55 5.86 15.36
N GLY A 412 11.41 5.28 14.52
CA GLY A 412 10.96 4.45 13.41
C GLY A 412 10.22 5.24 12.33
N PHE A 413 9.21 4.66 11.70
CA PHE A 413 8.52 5.27 10.54
C PHE A 413 7.78 6.57 10.87
N ASN A 414 7.04 6.59 11.98
CA ASN A 414 6.15 7.69 12.38
C ASN A 414 6.52 8.36 13.70
N GLY A 415 7.67 8.03 14.28
CA GLY A 415 8.12 8.57 15.57
C GLY A 415 7.61 7.80 16.79
N SER A 416 7.06 6.60 16.65
CA SER A 416 6.46 5.82 17.75
C SER A 416 7.23 4.58 18.21
N ASP A 417 8.34 4.23 17.55
CA ASP A 417 9.19 3.14 18.03
C ASP A 417 10.00 3.62 19.26
N PRO A 418 10.10 2.85 20.36
CA PRO A 418 11.01 3.17 21.47
C PRO A 418 12.46 2.78 21.13
N SER A 419 13.02 3.36 20.06
CA SER A 419 14.34 3.02 19.54
C SER A 419 15.51 3.61 20.35
N ILE A 420 15.27 4.73 21.04
CA ILE A 420 16.23 5.40 21.92
C ILE A 420 15.46 6.19 22.98
N SER A 421 15.91 6.16 24.24
CA SER A 421 15.31 6.95 25.31
C SER A 421 15.76 8.41 25.25
N LEU A 422 15.04 9.32 25.93
CA LEU A 422 15.50 10.70 26.08
C LEU A 422 16.88 10.77 26.75
N ALA A 423 17.09 9.99 27.81
CA ALA A 423 18.35 9.99 28.56
C ALA A 423 19.53 9.52 27.70
N ASP A 424 19.35 8.46 26.91
CA ASP A 424 20.40 7.98 26.00
C ASP A 424 20.69 9.01 24.90
N PHE A 425 19.66 9.69 24.37
CA PHE A 425 19.85 10.74 23.39
C PHE A 425 20.61 11.94 23.98
N GLN A 426 20.26 12.37 25.20
CA GLN A 426 20.99 13.41 25.92
C GLN A 426 22.47 13.05 26.08
N GLN A 427 22.75 11.79 26.44
CA GLN A 427 24.13 11.30 26.55
C GLN A 427 24.89 11.37 25.21
N LEU A 428 24.24 11.06 24.08
CA LEU A 428 24.86 11.21 22.75
C LEU A 428 25.16 12.67 22.42
N VAL A 429 24.29 13.58 22.82
CA VAL A 429 24.48 15.03 22.66
C VAL A 429 25.63 15.53 23.53
N GLU A 430 25.68 15.16 24.81
CA GLU A 430 26.78 15.47 25.73
C GLU A 430 28.13 14.95 25.22
N GLN A 431 28.14 13.77 24.59
CA GLN A 431 29.33 13.18 23.96
C GLN A 431 29.67 13.80 22.60
N LYS A 432 28.93 14.82 22.15
CA LYS A 432 29.06 15.46 20.84
C LYS A 432 29.01 14.46 19.68
N LYS A 433 28.15 13.44 19.77
CA LYS A 433 27.99 12.42 18.72
C LYS A 433 26.93 12.77 17.68
N VAL A 434 26.02 13.70 17.99
CA VAL A 434 24.96 14.18 17.10
C VAL A 434 25.18 15.66 16.88
N HIS A 435 25.38 16.09 15.62
CA HIS A 435 25.64 17.49 15.30
C HIS A 435 24.34 18.30 15.32
N TYR A 436 23.42 18.01 14.40
CA TYR A 436 22.19 18.78 14.25
C TYR A 436 20.94 17.97 14.63
N PHE A 437 19.92 18.65 15.14
CA PHE A 437 18.56 18.15 15.14
C PHE A 437 17.74 18.88 14.08
N LEU A 438 17.09 18.11 13.20
CA LEU A 438 16.34 18.61 12.05
C LEU A 438 14.83 18.53 12.38
N GLY A 439 14.24 19.69 12.66
CA GLY A 439 12.83 19.86 12.94
C GLY A 439 11.97 19.88 11.68
N GLY A 440 10.89 19.11 11.67
CA GLY A 440 9.84 19.17 10.65
C GLY A 440 8.63 20.00 11.10
N SER A 441 7.83 20.47 10.14
CA SER A 441 6.54 21.09 10.42
C SER A 441 5.59 20.07 11.05
N GLY A 442 5.46 20.09 12.38
CA GLY A 442 4.49 19.31 13.15
C GLY A 442 5.08 18.08 13.83
N PHE A 443 5.53 18.26 15.08
CA PHE A 443 5.97 17.21 16.01
C PHE A 443 4.85 16.26 16.50
N GLY A 444 3.93 15.85 15.63
CA GLY A 444 2.75 15.10 16.08
C GLY A 444 1.96 14.47 14.96
N GLY A 445 2.47 13.39 14.39
CA GLY A 445 1.58 12.37 13.87
C GLY A 445 0.85 11.74 15.06
N MET A 446 -0.48 11.69 15.01
CA MET A 446 -1.29 10.92 15.96
C MET A 446 -0.90 9.45 15.86
N SER A 447 0.04 9.03 16.70
CA SER A 447 0.43 7.63 16.84
C SER A 447 -0.65 6.90 17.62
N ASN A 448 -1.13 5.79 17.10
CA ASN A 448 -1.98 4.90 17.85
C ASN A 448 -1.13 4.11 18.85
N GLY A 449 -1.06 4.59 20.09
CA GLY A 449 -0.64 3.80 21.26
C GLY A 449 0.79 3.25 21.29
N GLY A 450 1.78 3.93 20.67
CA GLY A 450 3.21 3.54 20.75
C GLY A 450 4.03 4.36 21.75
N SER A 451 5.36 4.36 21.60
CA SER A 451 6.28 5.19 22.38
C SER A 451 6.13 6.68 22.12
N THR A 452 6.43 7.49 23.14
CA THR A 452 6.51 8.96 23.07
C THR A 452 7.94 9.51 23.12
N SER A 453 8.96 8.64 23.09
CA SER A 453 10.36 9.04 23.27
C SER A 453 10.85 10.05 22.22
N ALA A 454 10.44 9.90 20.96
CA ALA A 454 10.84 10.84 19.91
C ALA A 454 10.24 12.24 20.14
N GLN A 455 8.99 12.33 20.62
CA GLN A 455 8.34 13.59 20.98
C GLN A 455 8.99 14.24 22.20
N GLN A 456 9.41 13.43 23.19
CA GLN A 456 10.14 13.90 24.35
C GLN A 456 11.51 14.48 23.95
N ILE A 457 12.27 13.78 23.10
CA ILE A 457 13.55 14.25 22.56
C ILE A 457 13.37 15.56 21.80
N ALA A 458 12.41 15.62 20.89
CA ALA A 458 12.09 16.85 20.15
C ALA A 458 11.76 18.02 21.07
N SER A 459 10.93 17.80 22.09
CA SER A 459 10.52 18.82 23.04
C SER A 459 11.71 19.30 23.89
N TRP A 460 12.57 18.38 24.33
CA TRP A 460 13.77 18.70 25.05
C TRP A 460 14.74 19.52 24.20
N VAL A 461 15.00 19.13 22.95
CA VAL A 461 15.85 19.90 22.03
C VAL A 461 15.32 21.32 21.85
N ALA A 462 14.02 21.47 21.58
CA ALA A 462 13.40 22.78 21.38
C ALA A 462 13.45 23.68 22.62
N GLN A 463 13.55 23.12 23.82
CA GLN A 463 13.65 23.86 25.09
C GLN A 463 15.10 24.24 25.44
N ASN A 464 16.09 23.49 24.97
CA ASN A 464 17.48 23.61 25.43
C ASN A 464 18.43 24.20 24.36
N PHE A 465 18.05 24.21 23.09
CA PHE A 465 18.88 24.71 21.99
C PHE A 465 18.19 25.81 21.20
N THR A 466 18.99 26.68 20.57
CA THR A 466 18.48 27.79 19.77
C THR A 466 18.04 27.31 18.40
N ALA A 467 16.79 27.58 18.03
CA ALA A 467 16.26 27.29 16.71
C ALA A 467 16.87 28.21 15.64
N GLN A 468 17.28 27.63 14.53
CA GLN A 468 17.72 28.33 13.31
C GLN A 468 16.90 27.83 12.13
N THR A 469 16.76 28.65 11.08
CA THR A 469 16.11 28.23 9.84
C THR A 469 17.14 28.13 8.73
N VAL A 470 17.40 26.93 8.24
CA VAL A 470 18.33 26.68 7.13
C VAL A 470 17.58 25.98 6.01
N GLY A 471 17.55 26.61 4.84
CA GLY A 471 16.91 26.03 3.66
C GLY A 471 15.41 25.76 3.79
N GLY A 472 14.72 26.46 4.70
CA GLY A 472 13.29 26.28 4.98
C GLY A 472 12.99 25.25 6.08
N VAL A 473 14.02 24.65 6.69
CA VAL A 473 13.91 23.66 7.76
C VAL A 473 14.39 24.26 9.08
N THR A 474 13.69 23.96 10.17
CA THR A 474 14.15 24.33 11.52
C THR A 474 15.30 23.40 11.92
N VAL A 475 16.44 23.96 12.28
CA VAL A 475 17.64 23.24 12.68
C VAL A 475 18.08 23.71 14.06
N TYR A 476 18.50 22.78 14.90
CA TYR A 476 19.14 23.04 16.18
C TYR A 476 20.54 22.45 16.15
N ASP A 477 21.54 23.25 16.50
CA ASP A 477 22.90 22.77 16.69
C ASP A 477 23.04 22.25 18.12
N LEU A 478 23.29 20.95 18.24
CA LEU A 478 23.36 20.24 19.52
C LEU A 478 24.75 20.30 20.15
N THR A 479 25.69 21.03 19.56
CA THR A 479 27.11 21.04 19.96
C THR A 479 27.55 22.35 20.61
N GLN A 480 26.60 23.29 20.75
CA GLN A 480 26.74 24.61 21.36
C GLN A 480 27.04 24.57 22.86
#